data_AF-A0A924TR02-F1
#
_entry.id   AF-A0A924TR02-F1
#
_cell.length_a   1.000
_cell.length_b   1.000
_cell.length_c   1.000
_cell.angle_alpha   90.00
_cell.angle_beta   90.00
_cell.angle_gamma   90.00
#
_symmetry.space_group_name_H-M   'P 1'
#
loop_
_entity.id
_entity.type
_entity.pdbx_description
1 polymer ?
#
loop_
_entity_poly.entity_id
_entity_poly.type
_entity_poly.pdbx_seq_one_letter_code
_entity_poly.pdbx_strand_id
1 'polypeptide(L)'
;VTGVAPKEADMVNSIPPSYTGGNIDNWRIGKGATMYYPVAVKGALFSVGDPHAGQGDSELCGTAIQCSLTGTFQFILHKKASLAGTSLEKLDYPLLETQDEWVLHGFSFANYLAELGPTAQSDIYGKSSIDLALKDAFRKSRRFLMETKSLTEDEAISLLSVGVDFGVTQVVDGNWGVHAIIKKALFSGGSL
;
A
#
# COMPACT_ATOMS: atom_id res chain seq x y z
N VAL A 1 -7.95 -9.01 -0.79
CA VAL A 1 -8.54 -7.77 -0.14
C VAL A 1 -8.26 -7.58 1.38
N THR A 2 -7.71 -6.45 1.82
CA THR A 2 -7.71 -5.98 3.24
C THR A 2 -7.60 -4.46 3.39
N GLY A 3 -8.40 -3.83 4.26
CA GLY A 3 -8.34 -2.37 4.45
C GLY A 3 -9.42 -1.80 5.37
N VAL A 4 -9.54 -0.48 5.34
CA VAL A 4 -10.53 0.32 6.12
C VAL A 4 -11.45 1.10 5.18
N ALA A 5 -12.64 1.49 5.65
CA ALA A 5 -13.60 2.17 4.80
C ALA A 5 -13.10 3.58 4.41
N PRO A 6 -13.15 3.93 3.10
CA PRO A 6 -12.88 5.28 2.63
C PRO A 6 -14.04 6.23 2.98
N LYS A 7 -13.81 7.54 2.83
CA LYS A 7 -14.82 8.59 3.13
C LYS A 7 -15.53 9.13 1.89
N GLU A 8 -14.98 8.85 0.70
CA GLU A 8 -15.34 9.52 -0.54
C GLU A 8 -16.69 9.07 -1.11
N ALA A 9 -17.15 7.86 -0.79
CA ALA A 9 -18.44 7.33 -1.21
C ALA A 9 -18.98 6.30 -0.20
N ASP A 10 -20.30 6.19 -0.12
CA ASP A 10 -21.00 5.31 0.82
C ASP A 10 -20.92 3.82 0.41
N MET A 11 -20.95 3.56 -0.90
CA MET A 11 -20.71 2.24 -1.49
C MET A 11 -19.52 2.32 -2.43
N VAL A 12 -18.52 1.48 -2.18
CA VAL A 12 -17.28 1.42 -2.96
C VAL A 12 -17.05 0.01 -3.45
N ASN A 13 -16.80 -0.13 -4.76
CA ASN A 13 -16.41 -1.38 -5.39
C ASN A 13 -15.15 -1.94 -4.72
N SER A 14 -15.17 -3.21 -4.32
CA SER A 14 -14.05 -3.83 -3.63
C SER A 14 -12.85 -4.11 -4.52
N ILE A 15 -13.02 -4.13 -5.85
CA ILE A 15 -11.98 -4.49 -6.81
C ILE A 15 -10.82 -3.48 -6.78
N PRO A 16 -10.98 -2.16 -6.99
CA PRO A 16 -9.80 -1.30 -7.07
C PRO A 16 -9.19 -1.01 -5.69
N PRO A 17 -7.90 -1.27 -5.44
CA PRO A 17 -7.23 -0.80 -4.24
C PRO A 17 -7.07 0.72 -4.23
N SER A 18 -6.87 1.29 -3.05
CA SER A 18 -6.70 2.74 -2.87
C SER A 18 -5.94 3.06 -1.58
N TYR A 19 -5.90 4.32 -1.20
CA TYR A 19 -5.18 4.84 -0.03
C TYR A 19 -5.56 4.15 1.30
N THR A 20 -6.79 3.64 1.44
CA THR A 20 -7.25 2.91 2.63
C THR A 20 -7.04 1.40 2.59
N GLY A 21 -6.36 0.87 1.57
CA GLY A 21 -6.16 -0.56 1.35
C GLY A 21 -7.08 -1.10 0.27
N GLY A 22 -7.76 -2.21 0.55
CA GLY A 22 -8.64 -2.88 -0.40
C GLY A 22 -7.96 -4.05 -1.11
N ASN A 23 -8.23 -4.26 -2.39
CA ASN A 23 -7.67 -5.35 -3.19
C ASN A 23 -6.22 -5.05 -3.64
N ILE A 24 -5.29 -5.03 -2.69
CA ILE A 24 -3.89 -4.69 -3.01
C ILE A 24 -3.22 -5.82 -3.80
N ASP A 25 -3.59 -7.06 -3.48
CA ASP A 25 -3.09 -8.30 -4.08
C ASP A 25 -1.58 -8.39 -4.09
N ASN A 26 -1.00 -8.09 -2.93
CA ASN A 26 0.40 -8.36 -2.64
C ASN A 26 0.49 -9.64 -1.81
N TRP A 27 1.11 -10.67 -2.37
CA TRP A 27 1.28 -11.99 -1.73
C TRP A 27 2.01 -11.93 -0.38
N ARG A 28 2.74 -10.83 -0.12
CA ARG A 28 3.46 -10.58 1.13
C ARG A 28 2.53 -10.22 2.30
N ILE A 29 1.27 -9.85 2.05
CA ILE A 29 0.27 -9.53 3.09
C ILE A 29 -0.25 -10.84 3.70
N GLY A 30 0.54 -11.41 4.61
CA GLY A 30 0.25 -12.69 5.23
C GLY A 30 0.75 -12.78 6.68
N LYS A 31 0.91 -14.01 7.17
CA LYS A 31 1.41 -14.27 8.52
C LYS A 31 2.78 -13.61 8.73
N GLY A 32 2.90 -12.82 9.79
CA GLY A 32 4.14 -12.10 10.13
C GLY A 32 4.23 -10.69 9.54
N ALA A 33 3.33 -10.30 8.65
CA ALA A 33 3.21 -8.94 8.16
C ALA A 33 2.36 -8.09 9.11
N THR A 34 2.72 -6.81 9.24
CA THR A 34 1.90 -5.77 9.89
C THR A 34 1.49 -4.76 8.83
N MET A 35 0.19 -4.47 8.76
CA MET A 35 -0.36 -3.47 7.84
C MET A 35 -0.75 -2.20 8.59
N TYR A 36 -0.44 -1.05 8.00
CA TYR A 36 -0.85 0.26 8.48
C TYR A 36 -1.73 0.93 7.44
N TYR A 37 -2.90 1.41 7.87
CA TYR A 37 -3.88 2.07 6.99
C TYR A 37 -4.25 3.45 7.56
N PRO A 38 -4.38 4.49 6.72
CA PRO A 38 -4.91 5.78 7.15
C PRO A 38 -6.41 5.66 7.46
N VAL A 39 -6.82 6.05 8.67
CA VAL A 39 -8.23 6.05 9.08
C VAL A 39 -8.97 7.22 8.45
N ALA A 40 -9.85 6.94 7.50
CA ALA A 40 -10.63 7.96 6.77
C ALA A 40 -12.00 8.28 7.42
N VAL A 41 -12.57 7.33 8.16
CA VAL A 41 -13.88 7.45 8.82
C VAL A 41 -13.83 7.04 10.29
N LYS A 42 -14.80 7.50 11.08
CA LYS A 42 -14.90 7.15 12.51
C LYS A 42 -15.04 5.64 12.67
N GLY A 43 -14.20 5.06 13.53
CA GLY A 43 -14.18 3.62 13.79
C GLY A 43 -13.36 2.80 12.81
N ALA A 44 -12.77 3.42 11.77
CA ALA A 44 -12.02 2.81 10.68
C ALA A 44 -12.84 1.86 9.79
N LEU A 45 -13.67 0.98 10.38
CA LEU A 45 -14.49 -0.02 9.70
C LEU A 45 -13.62 -0.99 8.89
N PHE A 46 -12.72 -1.66 9.60
CA PHE A 46 -11.82 -2.68 9.02
C PHE A 46 -12.60 -3.87 8.47
N SER A 47 -12.20 -4.35 7.29
CA SER A 47 -12.69 -5.59 6.66
C SER A 47 -11.54 -6.35 6.01
N VAL A 48 -11.66 -7.67 5.92
CA VAL A 48 -10.70 -8.57 5.26
C VAL A 48 -11.44 -9.69 4.53
N GLY A 49 -10.95 -10.06 3.34
CA GLY A 49 -11.54 -11.07 2.47
C GLY A 49 -10.65 -11.38 1.28
N ASP A 50 -11.17 -12.09 0.28
CA ASP A 50 -10.40 -12.52 -0.90
C ASP A 50 -9.06 -13.19 -0.51
N PRO A 51 -9.15 -14.37 0.15
CA PRO A 51 -7.99 -15.08 0.65
C PRO A 51 -7.31 -15.91 -0.45
N HIS A 52 -5.97 -15.87 -0.48
CA HIS A 52 -5.16 -16.54 -1.50
C HIS A 52 -4.23 -17.59 -0.87
N ALA A 53 -4.17 -18.79 -1.46
CA ALA A 53 -3.17 -19.80 -1.09
C ALA A 53 -1.80 -19.55 -1.75
N GLY A 54 -1.79 -18.83 -2.87
CA GLY A 54 -0.58 -18.47 -3.59
C GLY A 54 -0.89 -17.54 -4.76
N GLN A 55 0.00 -16.58 -5.01
CA GLN A 55 -0.09 -15.59 -6.07
C GLN A 55 1.32 -15.17 -6.49
N GLY A 56 1.51 -14.87 -7.77
CA GLY A 56 2.72 -14.20 -8.26
C GLY A 56 2.55 -12.68 -8.28
N ASP A 57 3.66 -11.96 -8.20
CA ASP A 57 3.71 -10.52 -8.50
C ASP A 57 3.19 -10.31 -9.95
N SER A 58 2.08 -9.57 -10.09
CA SER A 58 1.26 -9.25 -11.29
C SER A 58 -0.18 -9.78 -11.29
N GLU A 59 -0.45 -10.91 -10.62
CA GLU A 59 -1.75 -11.61 -10.69
C GLU A 59 -2.27 -11.80 -12.14
N LEU A 60 -1.34 -12.11 -13.06
CA LEU A 60 -1.49 -11.92 -14.51
C LEU A 60 -2.82 -12.38 -15.14
N CYS A 61 -3.38 -13.52 -14.71
CA CYS A 61 -4.60 -14.08 -15.30
C CYS A 61 -5.90 -13.51 -14.72
N GLY A 62 -5.83 -12.57 -13.78
CA GLY A 62 -6.99 -11.94 -13.13
C GLY A 62 -7.30 -12.48 -11.74
N THR A 63 -6.69 -13.58 -11.33
CA THR A 63 -6.92 -14.19 -10.00
C THR A 63 -5.69 -14.93 -9.48
N ALA A 64 -5.50 -14.93 -8.17
CA ALA A 64 -4.64 -15.85 -7.45
C ALA A 64 -5.20 -17.29 -7.38
N ILE A 65 -4.52 -18.17 -6.63
CA ILE A 65 -5.13 -19.41 -6.13
C ILE A 65 -6.11 -19.04 -5.02
N GLN A 66 -7.36 -18.80 -5.41
CA GLN A 66 -8.45 -18.40 -4.52
C GLN A 66 -8.81 -19.53 -3.54
N CYS A 67 -8.65 -19.29 -2.24
CA CYS A 67 -8.76 -20.33 -1.22
C CYS A 67 -9.17 -19.76 0.14
N SER A 68 -10.24 -20.28 0.76
CA SER A 68 -10.70 -19.82 2.07
C SER A 68 -9.61 -19.93 3.15
N LEU A 69 -9.43 -18.86 3.93
CA LEU A 69 -8.48 -18.79 5.03
C LEU A 69 -9.14 -18.25 6.30
N THR A 70 -8.54 -18.54 7.46
CA THR A 70 -8.86 -17.90 8.74
C THR A 70 -7.59 -17.25 9.27
N GLY A 71 -7.64 -15.94 9.49
CA GLY A 71 -6.55 -15.15 10.08
C GLY A 71 -6.88 -14.74 11.52
N THR A 72 -5.85 -14.57 12.34
CA THR A 72 -5.94 -13.92 13.66
C THR A 72 -5.19 -12.60 13.59
N PHE A 73 -5.83 -11.51 14.02
CA PHE A 73 -5.30 -10.16 13.88
C PHE A 73 -5.28 -9.44 15.24
N GLN A 74 -4.29 -8.56 15.42
CA GLN A 74 -4.26 -7.59 16.52
C GLN A 74 -4.42 -6.19 15.94
N PHE A 75 -5.28 -5.38 16.55
CA PHE A 75 -5.52 -4.01 16.11
C PHE A 75 -4.92 -3.02 17.11
N ILE A 76 -4.08 -2.12 16.61
CA ILE A 76 -3.42 -1.06 17.39
C ILE A 76 -3.75 0.28 16.75
N LEU A 77 -4.35 1.19 17.52
CA LEU A 77 -4.65 2.53 17.05
C LEU A 77 -3.49 3.48 17.32
N HIS A 78 -2.89 4.02 16.26
CA HIS A 78 -1.92 5.11 16.34
C HIS A 78 -2.63 6.45 16.20
N LYS A 79 -2.54 7.32 17.21
CA LYS A 79 -3.20 8.63 17.18
C LYS A 79 -2.40 9.57 16.28
N LYS A 80 -3.07 10.43 15.51
CA LYS A 80 -2.40 11.42 14.64
C LYS A 80 -1.30 12.22 15.36
N ALA A 81 -1.54 12.59 16.62
CA ALA A 81 -0.59 13.35 17.44
C ALA A 81 0.68 12.56 17.81
N SER A 82 0.67 11.22 17.71
CA SER A 82 1.81 10.36 18.02
C SER A 82 2.52 9.82 16.78
N LEU A 83 2.21 10.31 15.58
CA LEU A 83 2.82 9.81 14.35
C LEU A 83 4.17 10.49 14.03
N ALA A 84 4.36 11.73 14.48
CA ALA A 84 5.60 12.47 14.24
C ALA A 84 6.81 11.74 14.85
N GLY A 85 7.90 11.66 14.09
CA GLY A 85 9.13 10.94 14.47
C GLY A 85 9.04 9.41 14.35
N THR A 86 7.98 8.87 13.75
CA THR A 86 7.80 7.42 13.56
C THR A 86 7.84 7.04 12.07
N SER A 87 7.89 5.74 11.76
CA SER A 87 7.72 5.24 10.38
C SER A 87 6.34 5.52 9.78
N LEU A 88 5.38 5.97 10.60
CA LEU A 88 4.02 6.29 10.20
C LEU A 88 3.81 7.81 10.01
N GLU A 89 4.87 8.61 10.11
CA GLU A 89 4.78 10.05 9.90
C GLU A 89 4.22 10.38 8.51
N LYS A 90 3.16 11.19 8.49
CA LYS A 90 2.43 11.60 7.28
C LYS A 90 1.97 10.43 6.39
N LEU A 91 1.73 9.25 6.97
CA LEU A 91 1.20 8.10 6.24
C LEU A 91 -0.20 8.41 5.68
N ASP A 92 -0.35 8.29 4.36
CA ASP A 92 -1.60 8.47 3.61
C ASP A 92 -1.81 7.36 2.56
N TYR A 93 -1.19 6.19 2.75
CA TYR A 93 -1.32 5.01 1.89
C TYR A 93 -1.13 3.70 2.70
N PRO A 94 -1.43 2.51 2.13
CA PRO A 94 -1.17 1.24 2.79
C PRO A 94 0.33 0.95 2.88
N LEU A 95 0.85 0.83 4.10
CA LEU A 95 2.24 0.44 4.37
C LEU A 95 2.25 -0.96 4.97
N LEU A 96 3.11 -1.83 4.43
CA LEU A 96 3.41 -3.14 5.00
C LEU A 96 4.77 -3.11 5.69
N GLU A 97 4.83 -3.77 6.83
CA GLU A 97 6.06 -4.02 7.60
C GLU A 97 6.23 -5.52 7.84
N THR A 98 7.43 -6.02 7.59
CA THR A 98 7.90 -7.32 8.10
C THR A 98 8.99 -7.09 9.14
N GLN A 99 9.60 -8.17 9.63
CA GLN A 99 10.78 -8.07 10.49
C GLN A 99 11.87 -7.21 9.84
N ASP A 100 12.14 -7.43 8.54
CA ASP A 100 13.33 -6.91 7.87
C ASP A 100 13.05 -5.88 6.77
N GLU A 101 11.78 -5.68 6.39
CA GLU A 101 11.41 -4.87 5.23
C GLU A 101 10.25 -3.91 5.50
N TRP A 102 10.28 -2.79 4.79
CA TRP A 102 9.11 -1.96 4.52
C TRP A 102 8.68 -2.18 3.08
N VAL A 103 7.38 -2.39 2.85
CA VAL A 103 6.81 -2.52 1.51
C VAL A 103 5.73 -1.47 1.33
N LEU A 104 5.97 -0.56 0.39
CA LEU A 104 5.10 0.56 0.08
C LEU A 104 4.30 0.26 -1.18
N HIS A 105 3.03 0.66 -1.21
CA HIS A 105 2.13 0.37 -2.33
C HIS A 105 1.79 1.64 -3.10
N GLY A 106 2.30 1.74 -4.32
CA GLY A 106 1.87 2.71 -5.32
C GLY A 106 0.75 2.17 -6.20
N PHE A 107 -0.15 3.04 -6.64
CA PHE A 107 -1.26 2.70 -7.52
C PHE A 107 -1.35 3.67 -8.69
N SER A 108 -2.05 3.31 -9.77
CA SER A 108 -2.29 4.24 -10.89
C SER A 108 -2.83 5.59 -10.41
N PHE A 109 -3.69 5.58 -9.39
CA PHE A 109 -4.10 6.77 -8.63
C PHE A 109 -4.01 6.47 -7.13
N ALA A 110 -3.35 7.35 -6.38
CA ALA A 110 -3.11 7.16 -4.95
C ALA A 110 -4.44 7.10 -4.17
N ASN A 111 -5.37 8.00 -4.50
CA ASN A 111 -6.75 8.01 -4.07
C ASN A 111 -7.66 8.17 -5.29
N TYR A 112 -7.92 7.07 -6.00
CA TYR A 112 -8.69 7.11 -7.25
C TYR A 112 -10.08 7.72 -7.09
N LEU A 113 -10.74 7.51 -5.94
CA LEU A 113 -12.07 8.07 -5.65
C LEU A 113 -12.07 9.59 -5.64
N ALA A 114 -11.05 10.20 -5.04
CA ALA A 114 -10.91 11.65 -5.02
C ALA A 114 -10.37 12.20 -6.34
N GLU A 115 -9.36 11.55 -6.92
CA GLU A 115 -8.63 12.04 -8.10
C GLU A 115 -9.45 11.93 -9.40
N LEU A 116 -10.31 10.92 -9.52
CA LEU A 116 -11.18 10.73 -10.69
C LEU A 116 -12.59 11.28 -10.48
N GLY A 117 -12.94 11.69 -9.24
CA GLY A 117 -14.20 12.36 -8.94
C GLY A 117 -15.44 11.44 -9.00
N PRO A 118 -16.63 11.98 -9.30
CA PRO A 118 -17.90 11.25 -9.15
C PRO A 118 -18.01 9.95 -9.97
N THR A 119 -17.29 9.85 -11.09
CA THR A 119 -17.27 8.69 -11.99
C THR A 119 -16.07 7.76 -11.74
N ALA A 120 -15.33 7.96 -10.65
CA ALA A 120 -14.11 7.22 -10.34
C ALA A 120 -14.27 5.70 -10.42
N GLN A 121 -15.38 5.16 -9.92
CA GLN A 121 -15.63 3.71 -9.85
C GLN A 121 -15.89 3.06 -11.21
N SER A 122 -16.23 3.84 -12.25
CA SER A 122 -16.28 3.35 -13.65
C SER A 122 -15.01 3.71 -14.41
N ASP A 123 -14.52 4.93 -14.24
CA ASP A 123 -13.44 5.49 -15.06
C ASP A 123 -12.09 4.84 -14.78
N ILE A 124 -11.89 4.30 -13.57
CA ILE A 124 -10.63 3.67 -13.18
C ILE A 124 -10.23 2.53 -14.12
N TYR A 125 -11.20 1.75 -14.61
CA TYR A 125 -10.95 0.61 -15.51
C TYR A 125 -10.48 1.02 -16.91
N GLY A 126 -10.71 2.28 -17.31
CA GLY A 126 -10.19 2.85 -18.56
C GLY A 126 -8.92 3.69 -18.38
N LYS A 127 -8.39 3.77 -17.15
CA LYS A 127 -7.28 4.67 -16.77
C LYS A 127 -6.11 3.95 -16.06
N SER A 128 -6.14 2.62 -16.01
CA SER A 128 -5.09 1.80 -15.43
C SER A 128 -3.73 2.05 -16.10
N SER A 129 -2.67 2.16 -15.30
CA SER A 129 -1.32 2.39 -15.82
C SER A 129 -0.25 1.99 -14.81
N ILE A 130 0.69 1.13 -15.25
CA ILE A 130 1.90 0.81 -14.49
C ILE A 130 2.84 2.01 -14.41
N ASP A 131 2.90 2.85 -15.43
CA ASP A 131 3.72 4.07 -15.41
C ASP A 131 3.26 5.04 -14.32
N LEU A 132 1.93 5.20 -14.16
CA LEU A 132 1.36 6.01 -13.09
C LEU A 132 1.59 5.35 -11.72
N ALA A 133 1.41 4.04 -11.61
CA ALA A 133 1.66 3.29 -10.38
C ALA A 133 3.12 3.37 -9.92
N LEU A 134 4.07 3.29 -10.84
CA LEU A 134 5.50 3.48 -10.54
C LEU A 134 5.80 4.92 -10.10
N LYS A 135 5.21 5.93 -10.75
CA LYS A 135 5.33 7.33 -10.31
C LYS A 135 4.77 7.53 -8.91
N ASP A 136 3.66 6.90 -8.57
CA ASP A 136 3.08 6.95 -7.23
C ASP A 136 3.95 6.21 -6.20
N ALA A 137 4.43 5.00 -6.51
CA ALA A 137 5.37 4.25 -5.68
C ALA A 137 6.65 5.05 -5.41
N PHE A 138 7.19 5.73 -6.42
CA PHE A 138 8.31 6.66 -6.28
C PHE A 138 7.99 7.79 -5.30
N ARG A 139 6.87 8.51 -5.48
CA ARG A 139 6.51 9.64 -4.59
C ARG A 139 6.35 9.19 -3.15
N LYS A 140 5.71 8.03 -2.93
CA LYS A 140 5.49 7.44 -1.60
C LYS A 140 6.81 7.04 -0.95
N SER A 141 7.69 6.37 -1.69
CA SER A 141 8.99 5.92 -1.20
C SER A 141 9.94 7.08 -0.93
N ARG A 142 10.01 8.07 -1.83
CA ARG A 142 10.76 9.31 -1.63
C ARG A 142 10.30 10.01 -0.35
N ARG A 143 8.99 10.20 -0.18
CA ARG A 143 8.43 10.83 1.02
C ARG A 143 8.70 10.01 2.28
N PHE A 144 8.58 8.68 2.23
CA PHE A 144 8.90 7.82 3.37
C PHE A 144 10.35 8.01 3.83
N LEU A 145 11.30 8.02 2.88
CA LEU A 145 12.71 8.25 3.19
C LEU A 145 12.96 9.65 3.75
N MET A 146 12.36 10.68 3.15
CA MET A 146 12.55 12.06 3.61
C MET A 146 11.96 12.29 5.00
N GLU A 147 10.72 11.85 5.22
CA GLU A 147 9.98 12.14 6.44
C GLU A 147 10.36 11.22 7.61
N THR A 148 10.73 9.96 7.33
CA THR A 148 10.95 8.95 8.40
C THR A 148 12.40 8.50 8.55
N LYS A 149 13.27 8.83 7.59
CA LYS A 149 14.71 8.50 7.61
C LYS A 149 15.60 9.73 7.52
N SER A 150 15.00 10.93 7.57
CA SER A 150 15.70 12.22 7.58
C SER A 150 16.65 12.39 6.39
N LEU A 151 16.33 11.80 5.24
CA LEU A 151 17.09 12.00 4.01
C LEU A 151 16.61 13.27 3.29
N THR A 152 17.54 13.97 2.65
CA THR A 152 17.21 14.97 1.64
C THR A 152 16.57 14.32 0.41
N GLU A 153 15.98 15.13 -0.48
CA GLU A 153 15.41 14.62 -1.72
C GLU A 153 16.47 13.92 -2.61
N ASP A 154 17.66 14.51 -2.74
CA ASP A 154 18.74 13.96 -3.55
C ASP A 154 19.26 12.62 -2.98
N GLU A 155 19.43 12.53 -1.66
CA GLU A 155 19.80 11.28 -0.98
C GLU A 155 18.72 10.19 -1.15
N ALA A 156 17.45 10.57 -1.02
CA ALA A 156 16.33 9.66 -1.21
C ALA A 156 16.30 9.12 -2.65
N ILE A 157 16.41 9.98 -3.66
CA ILE A 157 16.41 9.57 -5.08
C ILE A 157 17.60 8.66 -5.38
N SER A 158 18.79 9.01 -4.88
CA SER A 158 19.99 8.19 -5.02
C SER A 158 19.79 6.79 -4.44
N LEU A 159 19.33 6.70 -3.18
CA LEU A 159 19.09 5.43 -2.50
C LEU A 159 18.01 4.59 -3.20
N LEU A 160 16.90 5.22 -3.63
CA LEU A 160 15.83 4.53 -4.36
C LEU A 160 16.34 3.90 -5.66
N SER A 161 17.33 4.50 -6.29
CA SER A 161 17.87 4.03 -7.57
C SER A 161 18.84 2.88 -7.45
N VAL A 162 19.46 2.68 -6.27
CA VAL A 162 20.56 1.72 -6.08
C VAL A 162 20.32 0.65 -5.01
N GLY A 163 19.31 0.84 -4.15
CA GLY A 163 19.08 -0.02 -2.98
C GLY A 163 17.61 -0.36 -2.71
N VAL A 164 16.69 0.02 -3.60
CA VAL A 164 15.24 -0.26 -3.46
C VAL A 164 14.73 -0.95 -4.71
N ASP A 165 14.05 -2.07 -4.51
CA ASP A 165 13.45 -2.83 -5.60
C ASP A 165 11.99 -2.41 -5.80
N PHE A 166 11.62 -2.14 -7.05
CA PHE A 166 10.24 -1.88 -7.46
C PHE A 166 9.70 -3.08 -8.24
N GLY A 167 8.55 -3.59 -7.83
CA GLY A 167 7.89 -4.75 -8.43
C GLY A 167 6.44 -4.45 -8.79
N VAL A 168 5.90 -5.16 -9.78
CA VAL A 168 4.48 -5.09 -10.12
C VAL A 168 3.69 -5.89 -9.08
N THR A 169 2.71 -5.28 -8.44
CA THR A 169 1.85 -5.97 -7.46
C THR A 169 0.75 -6.74 -8.19
N GLN A 170 -0.07 -6.01 -8.94
CA GLN A 170 -1.12 -6.56 -9.79
C GLN A 170 -1.40 -5.64 -10.99
N VAL A 171 -1.96 -6.20 -12.06
CA VAL A 171 -2.41 -5.49 -13.26
C VAL A 171 -3.85 -5.83 -13.68
N VAL A 172 -4.71 -6.12 -12.70
CA VAL A 172 -6.05 -6.70 -12.98
C VAL A 172 -7.20 -5.99 -12.26
N ASP A 173 -6.92 -5.11 -11.30
CA ASP A 173 -7.96 -4.51 -10.44
C ASP A 173 -8.45 -3.11 -10.86
N GLY A 174 -8.19 -2.70 -12.09
CA GLY A 174 -8.43 -1.32 -12.54
C GLY A 174 -7.41 -0.34 -11.98
N ASN A 175 -7.30 -0.18 -10.65
CA ASN A 175 -6.23 0.63 -10.06
C ASN A 175 -4.96 -0.20 -9.87
N TRP A 176 -4.17 -0.35 -10.93
CA TRP A 176 -2.99 -1.23 -10.95
C TRP A 176 -1.93 -0.82 -9.93
N GLY A 177 -1.18 -1.79 -9.43
CA GLY A 177 -0.27 -1.63 -8.31
C GLY A 177 1.21 -1.86 -8.65
N VAL A 178 2.08 -1.04 -8.07
CA VAL A 178 3.53 -1.24 -7.99
C VAL A 178 3.95 -1.14 -6.53
N HIS A 179 4.74 -2.09 -6.05
CA HIS A 179 5.29 -2.05 -4.70
C HIS A 179 6.77 -1.67 -4.72
N ALA A 180 7.22 -0.98 -3.68
CA ALA A 180 8.63 -0.68 -3.43
C ALA A 180 9.08 -1.39 -2.14
N ILE A 181 10.19 -2.11 -2.19
CA ILE A 181 10.74 -2.89 -1.07
C ILE A 181 12.01 -2.23 -0.55
N ILE A 182 11.97 -1.80 0.71
CA ILE A 182 13.10 -1.14 1.38
C ILE A 182 13.55 -2.02 2.55
N LYS A 183 14.78 -2.54 2.48
CA LYS A 183 15.38 -3.32 3.58
C LYS A 183 15.70 -2.41 4.76
N LYS A 184 15.28 -2.79 5.97
CA LYS A 184 15.58 -2.05 7.20
C LYS A 184 17.08 -2.00 7.48
N ALA A 185 17.83 -3.01 7.07
CA ALA A 185 19.28 -3.09 7.21
C ALA A 185 20.06 -1.97 6.48
N LEU A 186 19.42 -1.25 5.55
CA LEU A 186 20.03 -0.08 4.89
C LEU A 186 20.22 1.10 5.84
N PHE A 187 19.52 1.11 6.98
CA PHE A 187 19.60 2.19 7.96
C PHE A 187 20.28 1.70 9.24
N SER A 188 21.38 2.35 9.63
CA SER A 188 22.03 2.13 10.92
C SER A 188 21.09 2.58 12.04
N GLY A 189 20.46 1.62 12.73
CA GLY A 189 19.46 1.88 13.77
C GLY A 189 18.59 0.68 14.15
N GLY A 190 18.69 -0.46 13.45
CA GLY A 190 18.24 -1.75 13.97
C GLY A 190 19.26 -2.28 14.97
N SER A 191 18.82 -2.51 16.21
CA SER A 191 19.60 -3.05 17.32
C SER A 191 20.50 -4.24 16.95
N LEU A 192 21.78 -4.15 17.35
CA LEU A 192 22.62 -5.31 17.71
C LEU A 192 22.00 -6.04 18.92
#